data_AF-A0A920PZF7-F1
#
_entry.id   AF-A0A920PZF7-F1
#
_cell.length_a   1.000
_cell.length_b   1.000
_cell.length_c   1.000
_cell.angle_alpha   90.00
_cell.angle_beta   90.00
_cell.angle_gamma   90.00
#
_symmetry.space_group_name_H-M   'P 1'
#
loop_
_entity.id
_entity.type
_entity.pdbx_description
1 polymer ?
#
loop_
_entity_poly.entity_id
_entity_poly.type
_entity_poly.pdbx_seq_one_letter_code
_entity_poly.pdbx_strand_id
1 'polypeptide(L)'
;MGLTIPFTTTAVVLAQMFVASPFFIRSAKIGFQSVSSDYEDVAQTLGVSPWKTFLRITLPLASPAMITGLGLAWARALSEFGATMMFAGNLTGETQTMPLAIMSAMESNLDSALAMSVLLLAGSIIVLIIQGQFTRRKWQSR
;
A
#
# COMPACT_ATOMS: atom_id res chain seq x y z
N MET A 1 -20.82 15.72 -20.77
CA MET A 1 -19.47 15.95 -20.22
C MET A 1 -18.88 14.60 -19.87
N GLY A 2 -17.94 14.10 -20.68
CA GLY A 2 -17.33 12.78 -20.47
C GLY A 2 -16.14 12.89 -19.53
N LEU A 3 -16.13 12.12 -18.44
CA LEU A 3 -14.95 11.95 -17.60
C LEU A 3 -13.91 11.12 -18.36
N THR A 4 -12.93 11.78 -18.98
CA THR A 4 -11.77 11.09 -19.56
C THR A 4 -10.76 10.78 -18.46
N ILE A 5 -10.86 9.57 -17.92
CA ILE A 5 -9.94 9.03 -16.92
C ILE A 5 -8.62 8.54 -17.53
N PRO A 6 -8.58 7.92 -18.74
CA PRO A 6 -7.32 7.45 -19.32
C PRO A 6 -6.28 8.56 -19.47
N PHE A 7 -5.00 8.21 -19.40
CA PHE A 7 -3.86 9.13 -19.52
C PHE A 7 -3.75 10.21 -18.43
N THR A 8 -4.40 10.02 -17.29
CA THR A 8 -4.30 10.94 -16.15
C THR A 8 -3.58 10.29 -14.97
N THR A 9 -3.05 11.09 -14.05
CA THR A 9 -2.52 10.60 -12.76
C THR A 9 -3.61 9.85 -11.97
N THR A 10 -4.88 10.19 -12.13
CA THR A 10 -6.00 9.46 -11.53
C THR A 10 -6.08 8.02 -12.06
N ALA A 11 -5.86 7.79 -13.35
CA ALA A 11 -5.77 6.43 -13.91
C ALA A 11 -4.62 5.63 -13.29
N VAL A 12 -3.45 6.26 -13.05
CA VAL A 12 -2.32 5.63 -12.37
C VAL A 12 -2.71 5.17 -10.97
N VAL A 13 -3.31 6.06 -10.17
CA VAL A 13 -3.73 5.76 -8.80
C VAL A 13 -4.75 4.61 -8.77
N LEU A 14 -5.75 4.63 -9.66
CA LEU A 14 -6.76 3.57 -9.74
C LEU A 14 -6.16 2.22 -10.13
N ALA A 15 -5.26 2.19 -11.13
CA ALA A 15 -4.57 0.98 -11.55
C ALA A 15 -3.74 0.39 -10.40
N GLN A 16 -2.95 1.23 -9.72
CA GLN A 16 -2.15 0.82 -8.58
C GLN A 16 -3.00 0.33 -7.41
N MET A 17 -4.09 1.04 -7.09
CA MET A 17 -5.03 0.63 -6.03
C MET A 17 -5.62 -0.74 -6.32
N PHE A 18 -6.09 -0.97 -7.55
CA PHE A 18 -6.66 -2.26 -7.94
C PHE A 18 -5.66 -3.39 -7.74
N VAL A 19 -4.45 -3.22 -8.26
CA VAL A 19 -3.38 -4.22 -8.21
C VAL A 19 -2.85 -4.47 -6.79
N ALA A 20 -2.79 -3.44 -5.94
CA ALA A 20 -2.29 -3.53 -4.58
C ALA A 20 -3.35 -3.98 -3.55
N SER A 21 -4.64 -3.76 -3.84
CA SER A 21 -5.75 -4.03 -2.92
C SER A 21 -5.77 -5.45 -2.32
N PRO A 22 -5.45 -6.55 -3.04
CA PRO A 22 -5.54 -7.88 -2.46
C PRO A 22 -4.57 -8.10 -1.30
N PHE A 23 -3.40 -7.44 -1.34
CA PHE A 23 -2.37 -7.53 -0.30
C PHE A 23 -2.84 -6.87 0.98
N PHE A 24 -3.42 -5.67 0.87
CA PHE A 24 -3.98 -4.97 2.02
C PHE A 24 -5.19 -5.71 2.59
N ILE A 25 -6.14 -6.14 1.75
CA ILE A 25 -7.36 -6.84 2.18
C ILE A 25 -7.02 -8.12 2.92
N ARG A 26 -6.08 -8.92 2.39
CA ARG A 26 -5.64 -10.16 3.05
C ARG A 26 -5.07 -9.89 4.43
N SER A 27 -4.22 -8.87 4.55
CA SER A 27 -3.59 -8.51 5.82
C SER A 27 -4.59 -7.93 6.83
N ALA A 28 -5.51 -7.06 6.37
CA ALA A 28 -6.59 -6.54 7.20
C ALA A 28 -7.49 -7.66 7.72
N LYS A 29 -7.85 -8.63 6.87
CA LYS A 29 -8.62 -9.82 7.26
C LYS A 29 -7.91 -10.60 8.37
N ILE A 30 -6.62 -10.90 8.20
CA ILE A 30 -5.81 -11.57 9.24
C ILE A 30 -5.78 -10.75 10.53
N GLY A 31 -5.62 -9.42 10.42
CA GLY A 31 -5.64 -8.50 11.56
C GLY A 31 -6.94 -8.57 12.34
N PHE A 32 -8.09 -8.46 11.67
CA PHE A 32 -9.39 -8.56 12.32
C PHE A 32 -9.66 -9.94 12.92
N GLN A 33 -9.26 -11.02 12.22
CA GLN A 33 -9.40 -12.39 12.72
C GLN A 33 -8.53 -12.68 13.95
N SER A 34 -7.48 -11.89 14.20
CA SER A 34 -6.61 -12.03 15.36
C SER A 34 -7.16 -11.39 16.64
N VAL A 35 -8.20 -10.55 16.53
CA VAL A 35 -8.84 -9.91 17.69
C VAL A 35 -9.85 -10.87 18.30
N SER A 36 -9.72 -11.18 19.59
CA SER A 36 -10.69 -12.04 20.29
C SER A 36 -12.08 -11.41 20.31
N SER A 37 -13.12 -12.21 20.07
CA SER A 37 -14.52 -11.80 20.22
C SER A 37 -14.87 -11.41 21.66
N ASP A 38 -14.12 -11.90 22.65
CA ASP A 38 -14.33 -11.57 24.08
C ASP A 38 -14.31 -10.06 24.33
N TYR A 39 -13.46 -9.32 23.59
CA TYR A 39 -13.40 -7.87 23.69
C TYR A 39 -14.70 -7.20 23.26
N GLU A 40 -15.37 -7.76 22.25
CA GLU A 40 -16.63 -7.25 21.74
C GLU A 40 -17.79 -7.63 22.67
N ASP A 41 -17.79 -8.85 23.22
CA ASP A 41 -18.77 -9.32 24.20
C ASP A 41 -18.73 -8.48 25.50
N VAL A 42 -17.53 -8.22 26.02
CA VAL A 42 -17.35 -7.34 27.19
C VAL A 42 -17.81 -5.91 26.89
N ALA A 43 -17.50 -5.37 25.71
CA ALA A 43 -17.97 -4.04 25.34
C ALA A 43 -19.50 -3.96 25.26
N GLN A 44 -20.15 -5.00 24.74
CA GLN A 44 -21.61 -5.10 24.69
C GLN A 44 -22.25 -5.17 26.09
N THR A 45 -21.67 -5.93 27.02
CA THR A 45 -22.17 -5.97 28.41
C THR A 45 -22.05 -4.62 29.13
N LEU A 46 -21.06 -3.80 28.76
CA LEU A 46 -20.91 -2.42 29.22
C LEU A 46 -21.80 -1.41 28.48
N GLY A 47 -22.70 -1.86 27.60
CA GLY A 47 -23.63 -1.00 26.85
C GLY A 47 -22.96 -0.18 25.74
N VAL A 48 -21.76 -0.55 25.30
CA VAL A 48 -21.05 0.15 24.22
C VAL A 48 -21.61 -0.29 22.86
N SER A 49 -22.03 0.68 22.04
CA SER A 49 -22.54 0.42 20.69
C SER A 49 -21.47 -0.26 19.80
N PRO A 50 -21.85 -1.18 18.88
CA PRO A 50 -20.92 -1.90 18.00
C PRO A 50 -19.94 -1.01 17.24
N TRP A 51 -20.41 0.14 16.75
CA TRP A 51 -19.56 1.11 16.04
C TRP A 51 -18.44 1.70 16.93
N LYS A 52 -18.74 1.99 18.20
CA LYS A 52 -17.75 2.45 19.18
C LYS A 52 -16.78 1.34 19.54
N THR A 53 -17.26 0.11 19.72
CA THR A 53 -16.43 -1.08 19.95
C THR A 53 -15.44 -1.28 18.81
N PHE A 54 -15.91 -1.24 17.56
CA PHE A 54 -15.07 -1.35 16.38
C PHE A 54 -13.98 -0.26 16.36
N LEU A 55 -14.35 1.01 16.48
CA LEU A 55 -13.39 2.12 16.37
C LEU A 55 -12.40 2.21 17.53
N ARG A 56 -12.80 1.84 18.76
CA ARG A 56 -11.98 2.00 19.97
C ARG A 56 -11.23 0.73 20.38
N ILE A 57 -11.67 -0.44 19.93
CA ILE A 57 -11.13 -1.72 20.37
C ILE A 57 -10.65 -2.52 19.16
N THR A 58 -11.57 -2.99 18.31
CA THR A 58 -11.25 -3.92 17.21
C THR A 58 -10.26 -3.31 16.21
N LEU A 59 -10.50 -2.08 15.76
CA LEU A 59 -9.66 -1.39 14.77
C LEU A 59 -8.25 -1.06 15.32
N PRO A 60 -8.08 -0.47 16.53
CA PRO A 60 -6.75 -0.29 17.12
C PRO A 60 -5.97 -1.59 17.34
N LEU A 61 -6.65 -2.68 17.74
CA LEU A 61 -6.02 -3.98 17.94
C LEU A 61 -5.60 -4.63 16.61
N ALA A 62 -6.40 -4.49 15.55
CA ALA A 62 -6.06 -4.97 14.20
C ALA A 62 -5.04 -4.08 13.47
N SER A 63 -4.86 -2.82 13.90
CA SER A 63 -4.05 -1.82 13.22
C SER A 63 -2.59 -2.22 12.93
N PRO A 64 -1.87 -2.98 13.78
CA PRO A 64 -0.49 -3.38 13.47
C PRO A 64 -0.42 -4.29 12.24
N ALA A 65 -1.38 -5.21 12.10
CA ALA A 65 -1.49 -6.06 10.93
C ALA A 65 -1.80 -5.22 9.69
N MET A 66 -2.77 -4.30 9.78
CA MET A 66 -3.12 -3.41 8.67
C MET A 66 -1.95 -2.52 8.22
N ILE A 67 -1.17 -1.98 9.16
CA ILE A 67 0.04 -1.19 8.85
C ILE A 67 1.06 -2.07 8.11
N THR A 68 1.26 -3.31 8.53
CA THR A 68 2.16 -4.25 7.84
C THR A 68 1.64 -4.55 6.42
N GLY A 69 0.34 -4.80 6.29
CA GLY A 69 -0.33 -5.01 5.01
C GLY A 69 -0.24 -3.83 4.05
N LEU A 70 -0.30 -2.60 4.58
CA LEU A 70 -0.13 -1.39 3.80
C LEU A 70 1.27 -1.32 3.17
N GLY A 71 2.29 -1.83 3.87
CA GLY A 71 3.66 -1.91 3.35
C GLY A 71 3.79 -2.87 2.18
N LEU A 72 3.17 -4.04 2.32
CA LEU A 72 3.13 -5.03 1.25
C LEU A 72 2.34 -4.51 0.03
N ALA A 73 1.21 -3.85 0.26
CA ALA A 73 0.43 -3.22 -0.80
C ALA A 73 1.21 -2.11 -1.50
N TRP A 74 1.94 -1.28 -0.74
CA TRP A 74 2.81 -0.25 -1.29
C TRP A 74 3.95 -0.84 -2.13
N ALA A 75 4.64 -1.86 -1.61
CA ALA A 75 5.68 -2.56 -2.36
C ALA A 75 5.12 -3.18 -3.66
N ARG A 76 3.90 -3.75 -3.60
CA ARG A 76 3.23 -4.24 -4.80
C ARG A 76 2.92 -3.13 -5.81
N ALA A 77 2.42 -1.99 -5.35
CA ALA A 77 2.09 -0.85 -6.21
C ALA A 77 3.34 -0.27 -6.90
N LEU A 78 4.47 -0.22 -6.19
CA LEU A 78 5.75 0.20 -6.76
C LEU A 78 6.24 -0.72 -7.88
N SER A 79 6.05 -2.03 -7.72
CA SER A 79 6.41 -3.01 -8.76
C SER A 79 5.47 -3.00 -9.96
N GLU A 80 4.44 -2.12 -9.97
CA GLU A 80 3.46 -2.07 -11.04
C GLU A 80 3.86 -1.11 -12.17
N PHE A 81 3.87 -1.63 -13.39
CA PHE A 81 4.13 -0.88 -14.61
C PHE A 81 3.17 -1.24 -15.75
N GLY A 82 2.68 -2.48 -15.83
CA GLY A 82 1.85 -2.96 -16.93
C GLY A 82 0.46 -2.31 -16.95
N ALA A 83 -0.28 -2.40 -15.84
CA ALA A 83 -1.59 -1.78 -15.71
C ALA A 83 -1.52 -0.26 -15.91
N THR A 84 -0.48 0.38 -15.36
CA THR A 84 -0.23 1.81 -15.54
C THR A 84 0.02 2.16 -17.00
N MET A 85 0.88 1.42 -17.70
CA MET A 85 1.15 1.65 -19.12
C MET A 85 -0.11 1.49 -19.98
N MET A 86 -0.90 0.44 -19.73
CA MET A 86 -2.12 0.17 -20.50
C MET A 86 -3.23 1.20 -20.27
N PHE A 87 -3.33 1.76 -19.06
CA PHE A 87 -4.47 2.59 -18.65
C PHE A 87 -4.15 4.10 -18.58
N ALA A 88 -2.92 4.45 -18.19
CA ALA A 88 -2.45 5.82 -18.02
C ALA A 88 -1.31 6.21 -18.98
N GLY A 89 -0.77 5.27 -19.75
CA GLY A 89 0.35 5.51 -20.65
C GLY A 89 1.67 5.78 -19.92
N ASN A 90 2.64 6.32 -20.66
CA ASN A 90 3.96 6.70 -20.17
C ASN A 90 4.26 8.16 -20.56
N LEU A 91 3.50 9.09 -19.98
CA LEU A 91 3.65 10.53 -20.24
C LEU A 91 4.66 11.12 -19.25
N THR A 92 5.84 11.49 -19.74
CA THR A 92 6.90 12.14 -18.95
C THR A 92 6.36 13.39 -18.27
N GLY A 93 6.54 13.48 -16.95
CA GLY A 93 6.05 14.60 -16.14
C GLY A 93 4.61 14.49 -15.66
N GLU A 94 3.83 13.51 -16.13
CA GLU A 94 2.41 13.37 -15.76
C GLU A 94 2.05 11.97 -15.21
N THR A 95 2.24 10.92 -16.02
CA THR A 95 1.85 9.54 -15.68
C THR A 95 3.02 8.56 -15.63
N GLN A 96 4.21 9.03 -16.01
CA GLN A 96 5.43 8.24 -15.96
C GLN A 96 5.83 7.95 -14.51
N THR A 97 5.76 6.67 -14.14
CA THR A 97 6.27 6.17 -12.86
C THR A 97 7.76 5.80 -12.98
N MET A 98 8.45 5.68 -11.85
CA MET A 98 9.87 5.25 -11.81
C MET A 98 10.13 3.95 -12.60
N PRO A 99 9.32 2.87 -12.47
CA PRO A 99 9.48 1.67 -13.31
C PRO A 99 9.37 1.95 -14.82
N LEU A 100 8.43 2.81 -15.24
CA LEU A 100 8.28 3.17 -16.65
C LEU A 100 9.46 4.00 -17.15
N ALA A 101 9.99 4.91 -16.33
CA ALA A 101 11.19 5.67 -16.65
C ALA A 101 12.42 4.75 -16.79
N ILE A 102 12.59 3.78 -15.89
CA ILE A 102 13.65 2.77 -15.98
C ILE A 102 13.51 1.98 -17.28
N MET A 103 12.32 1.51 -17.61
CA MET A 103 12.07 0.75 -18.83
C MET A 103 12.39 1.57 -20.09
N SER A 104 11.98 2.84 -20.16
CA SER A 104 12.35 3.73 -21.27
C SER A 104 13.86 4.03 -21.33
N ALA A 105 14.52 4.11 -20.17
CA ALA A 105 15.97 4.29 -20.10
C ALA A 105 16.73 3.03 -20.55
N MET A 106 16.20 1.82 -20.32
CA MET A 106 16.83 0.58 -20.78
C MET A 106 17.03 0.54 -22.29
N GLU A 107 16.13 1.14 -23.06
CA GLU A 107 16.19 1.20 -24.52
C GLU A 107 17.16 2.27 -25.03
N SER A 108 17.46 3.29 -24.23
CA SER A 108 18.19 4.49 -24.67
C SER A 108 19.57 4.65 -24.03
N ASN A 109 19.66 4.49 -22.71
CA ASN A 109 20.88 4.63 -21.93
C ASN A 109 20.87 3.69 -20.72
N LEU A 110 21.62 2.59 -20.83
CA LEU A 110 21.70 1.56 -19.80
C LEU A 110 22.25 2.10 -18.48
N ASP A 111 23.25 2.98 -18.50
CA ASP A 111 23.84 3.56 -17.29
C ASP A 111 22.80 4.37 -16.49
N SER A 112 21.95 5.12 -17.20
CA SER A 112 20.84 5.86 -16.60
C SER A 112 19.79 4.92 -15.99
N ALA A 113 19.43 3.85 -16.70
CA ALA A 113 18.48 2.84 -16.20
C ALA A 113 19.00 2.16 -14.92
N LEU A 114 20.29 1.82 -14.87
CA LEU A 114 20.93 1.25 -13.69
C LEU A 114 20.92 2.22 -12.52
N ALA A 115 21.28 3.49 -12.73
CA ALA A 115 21.25 4.50 -11.68
C ALA A 115 19.84 4.69 -11.09
N MET A 116 18.82 4.80 -11.94
CA MET A 116 17.42 4.90 -11.51
C MET A 116 16.96 3.65 -10.74
N SER A 117 17.36 2.45 -11.20
CA SER A 117 17.02 1.19 -10.55
C SER A 117 17.61 1.09 -9.14
N VAL A 118 18.88 1.47 -8.98
CA VAL A 118 19.55 1.50 -7.67
C VAL A 118 18.88 2.50 -6.73
N LEU A 119 18.54 3.70 -7.23
CA LEU A 119 17.83 4.72 -6.44
C LEU A 119 16.45 4.23 -5.99
N LEU A 120 15.67 3.63 -6.89
CA LEU A 120 14.36 3.06 -6.56
C LEU A 120 14.48 1.94 -5.52
N LEU A 121 15.45 1.05 -5.69
CA LEU A 121 15.69 -0.07 -4.78
C LEU A 121 16.11 0.43 -3.40
N ALA A 122 17.05 1.38 -3.32
CA ALA A 122 17.50 1.97 -2.07
C ALA A 122 16.34 2.68 -1.34
N GLY A 123 15.56 3.50 -2.05
CA GLY A 123 14.37 4.16 -1.50
C GLY A 123 13.34 3.15 -0.98
N SER A 124 13.10 2.07 -1.73
CA SER A 124 12.18 1.00 -1.35
C SER A 124 12.59 0.31 -0.05
N ILE A 125 13.87 -0.04 0.07
CA ILE A 125 14.43 -0.66 1.28
C ILE A 125 14.31 0.28 2.48
N ILE A 126 14.64 1.56 2.32
CA ILE A 126 14.54 2.55 3.41
C ILE A 126 13.11 2.64 3.94
N VAL A 127 12.12 2.78 3.05
CA VAL A 127 10.71 2.88 3.45
C VAL A 127 10.26 1.62 4.19
N LEU A 128 10.59 0.43 3.67
CA LEU A 128 10.20 -0.84 4.30
C LEU A 128 10.89 -1.07 5.65
N ILE A 129 12.16 -0.66 5.80
CA ILE A 129 12.87 -0.72 7.08
C ILE A 129 12.18 0.20 8.09
N ILE A 130 11.92 1.46 7.74
CA ILE A 130 11.26 2.43 8.63
C ILE A 130 9.92 1.88 9.12
N GLN A 131 9.13 1.34 8.19
CA GLN A 131 7.85 0.72 8.51
C GLN A 131 7.98 -0.50 9.44
N GLY A 132 8.94 -1.39 9.16
CA GLY A 132 9.20 -2.56 9.97
C GLY A 132 9.61 -2.20 11.40
N GLN A 133 10.47 -1.18 11.56
CA GLN A 133 10.92 -0.69 12.86
C GLN A 133 9.77 -0.06 13.68
N PHE A 134 8.91 0.72 13.02
CA PHE A 134 7.76 1.35 13.67
C PHE A 134 6.75 0.32 14.20
N THR A 135 6.52 -0.73 13.41
CA THR A 135 5.59 -1.82 13.77
C THR A 135 6.15 -2.67 14.91
N ARG A 136 7.45 -3.01 14.88
CA ARG A 136 8.12 -3.79 15.94
C ARG A 136 8.12 -3.08 17.29
N ARG A 137 8.43 -1.77 17.33
CA ARG A 137 8.44 -0.99 18.59
C ARG A 137 7.09 -0.98 19.30
N LYS A 138 5.99 -0.87 18.56
CA LYS A 138 4.63 -0.90 19.14
C LYS A 138 4.23 -2.27 19.69
N TRP A 139 4.80 -3.34 19.15
CA TRP A 139 4.49 -4.71 19.57
C TRP A 139 5.28 -5.15 20.80
N GLN A 140 6.47 -4.57 21.05
CA GLN A 140 7.28 -4.89 22.23
C GLN A 140 6.93 -4.07 23.48
N SER A 141 6.12 -3.00 23.35
CA SER A 141 5.73 -2.14 24.46
C SER A 141 4.32 -2.43 25.02
N ARG A 142 3.72 -3.56 24.65
CA ARG A 142 2.42 -4.05 25.13
C ARG A 142 2.56 -5.49 25.57
#